data_AF-A0A529P423-F1
#
_entry.id   AF-A0A529P423-F1
#
_cell.length_a   1.000
_cell.length_b   1.000
_cell.length_c   1.000
_cell.angle_alpha   90.00
_cell.angle_beta   90.00
_cell.angle_gamma   90.00
#
_symmetry.space_group_name_H-M   'P 1'
#
loop_
_entity.id
_entity.type
_entity.pdbx_description
1 polymer ?
#
loop_
_entity_poly.entity_id
_entity_poly.type
_entity_poly.pdbx_seq_one_letter_code
_entity_poly.pdbx_strand_id
1 'polypeptide(L)'
;LRLQRYSDAARAYRNAIRLDGDSATRQVGLGEAIANAAGGIVSAEAQVAFEAALKQDPANAKASFYLAMGLAQEGRAGEATAAWQKMLAALPPDSPWRGAVEQALADTASKSAAAGEPVNGPDAQAVEAVQQMSPLDRQAMIETMVAGLDEKLKQNPRDVEGWIRLIRSYAVLGKTDQARDALGRAINAFGAGSEEAKKFTAFAATLGLMATE
;
A
#
# COMPACT_ATOMS: atom_id res chain seq x y z
N LEU A 1 -0.79 -6.92 32.93
CA LEU A 1 0.16 -6.02 33.63
C LEU A 1 1.47 -5.78 32.83
N ARG A 2 1.44 -5.47 31.52
CA ARG A 2 2.67 -5.30 30.70
C ARG A 2 2.91 -3.86 30.17
N LEU A 3 1.91 -2.98 30.21
CA LEU A 3 1.96 -1.63 29.61
C LEU A 3 2.91 -0.65 30.33
N GLN A 4 3.12 -0.80 31.64
CA GLN A 4 3.96 0.12 32.43
C GLN A 4 5.46 -0.03 32.15
N ARG A 5 5.94 -1.22 31.77
CA ARG A 5 7.38 -1.45 31.57
C ARG A 5 7.93 -0.93 30.24
N TYR A 6 7.10 -0.80 29.21
CA TYR A 6 7.55 -0.32 27.90
C TYR A 6 7.84 1.19 27.92
N SER A 7 7.02 1.97 28.65
CA SER A 7 7.26 3.40 28.85
C SER A 7 8.56 3.66 29.62
N ASP A 8 8.82 2.85 30.66
CA ASP A 8 10.08 2.91 31.42
C ASP A 8 11.29 2.52 30.55
N ALA A 9 11.14 1.50 29.70
CA ALA A 9 12.19 1.09 28.76
C ALA A 9 12.51 2.20 27.75
N ALA A 10 11.50 2.86 27.18
CA ALA A 10 11.71 3.99 26.28
C ALA A 10 12.48 5.12 26.99
N ARG A 11 12.13 5.45 28.24
CA ARG A 11 12.88 6.43 29.04
C ARG A 11 14.33 5.99 29.30
N ALA A 12 14.56 4.71 29.60
CA ALA A 12 15.89 4.17 29.80
C ALA A 12 16.75 4.26 28.52
N TYR A 13 16.19 3.91 27.35
CA TYR A 13 16.90 4.06 26.08
C TYR A 13 17.23 5.52 25.76
N ARG A 14 16.29 6.46 25.94
CA ARG A 14 16.57 7.90 25.76
C ARG A 14 17.69 8.39 26.68
N ASN A 15 17.69 7.97 27.94
CA ASN A 15 18.76 8.31 28.89
C ASN A 15 20.11 7.71 28.46
N ALA A 16 20.10 6.45 28.01
CA ALA A 16 21.33 5.79 27.59
C ALA A 16 21.90 6.39 26.31
N ILE A 17 21.06 6.83 25.37
CA ILE A 17 21.49 7.59 24.18
C ILE A 17 22.12 8.94 24.61
N ARG A 18 21.51 9.62 25.59
CA ARG A 18 22.02 10.90 26.12
C ARG A 18 23.36 10.75 26.85
N LEU A 19 23.55 9.68 27.60
CA LEU A 19 24.71 9.48 28.48
C LEU A 19 25.85 8.74 27.80
N ASP A 20 25.52 7.67 27.08
CA ASP A 20 26.50 6.73 26.50
C ASP A 20 26.65 6.89 24.98
N GLY A 21 25.87 7.79 24.37
CA GLY A 21 25.89 8.06 22.94
C GLY A 21 24.90 7.22 22.13
N ASP A 22 24.71 7.67 20.89
CA ASP A 22 23.79 7.07 19.94
C ASP A 22 24.36 5.76 19.36
N SER A 23 23.50 4.75 19.19
CA SER A 23 23.86 3.50 18.52
C SER A 23 22.64 2.84 17.88
N ALA A 24 22.85 2.09 16.79
CA ALA A 24 21.79 1.33 16.12
C ALA A 24 20.98 0.47 17.11
N THR A 25 21.66 -0.25 18.01
CA THR A 25 20.99 -1.10 19.01
C THR A 25 20.11 -0.30 19.98
N ARG A 26 20.57 0.87 20.44
CA ARG A 26 19.78 1.71 21.36
C ARG A 26 18.60 2.34 20.64
N GLN A 27 18.76 2.75 19.40
CA GLN A 27 17.69 3.32 18.57
C GLN A 27 16.61 2.28 18.23
N VAL A 28 16.99 1.06 17.86
CA VAL A 28 16.02 -0.05 17.68
C VAL A 28 15.28 -0.35 18.98
N GLY A 29 16.00 -0.41 20.10
CA GLY A 29 15.38 -0.65 21.40
C GLY A 29 14.41 0.46 21.81
N LEU A 30 14.76 1.72 21.52
CA LEU A 30 13.88 2.87 21.74
C LEU A 30 12.61 2.77 20.89
N GLY A 31 12.74 2.56 19.57
CA GLY A 31 11.61 2.43 18.66
C GLY A 31 10.68 1.29 19.05
N GLU A 32 11.25 0.12 19.40
CA GLU A 32 10.46 -1.02 19.88
C GLU A 32 9.73 -0.70 21.18
N ALA A 33 10.39 -0.08 22.16
CA ALA A 33 9.77 0.27 23.42
C ALA A 33 8.61 1.26 23.23
N ILE A 34 8.77 2.25 22.34
CA ILE A 34 7.71 3.19 21.98
C ILE A 34 6.55 2.46 21.30
N ALA A 35 6.83 1.62 20.29
CA ALA A 35 5.79 0.89 19.58
C ALA A 35 5.00 -0.04 20.52
N ASN A 36 5.69 -0.77 21.41
CA ASN A 36 5.04 -1.64 22.39
C ASN A 36 4.24 -0.85 23.44
N ALA A 37 4.73 0.32 23.87
CA ALA A 37 3.96 1.20 24.76
C ALA A 37 2.67 1.70 24.10
N ALA A 38 2.69 1.88 22.76
CA ALA A 38 1.55 2.26 21.94
C ALA A 38 0.71 1.04 21.45
N GLY A 39 0.87 -0.14 22.05
CA GLY A 39 0.08 -1.32 21.68
C GLY A 39 0.44 -1.93 20.32
N GLY A 40 1.68 -1.74 19.87
CA GLY A 40 2.19 -2.21 18.57
C GLY A 40 2.08 -1.17 17.45
N ILE A 41 1.56 0.03 17.73
CA ILE A 41 1.48 1.11 16.76
C ILE A 41 2.85 1.76 16.57
N VAL A 42 3.32 1.81 15.34
CA VAL A 42 4.57 2.48 14.95
C VAL A 42 4.27 3.97 14.79
N SER A 43 4.28 4.69 15.89
CA SER A 43 4.13 6.15 15.88
C SER A 43 5.29 6.85 15.17
N ALA A 44 5.11 8.13 14.81
CA ALA A 44 6.17 8.94 14.21
C ALA A 44 7.46 8.97 15.05
N GLU A 45 7.36 8.96 16.38
CA GLU A 45 8.54 8.91 17.25
C GLU A 45 9.27 7.57 17.14
N ALA A 46 8.54 6.45 17.09
CA ALA A 46 9.14 5.13 16.88
C ALA A 46 9.79 5.03 15.49
N GLN A 47 9.15 5.60 14.47
CA GLN A 47 9.68 5.66 13.12
C GLN A 47 11.03 6.39 13.07
N VAL A 48 11.12 7.58 13.68
CA VAL A 48 12.38 8.34 13.77
C VAL A 48 13.50 7.52 14.42
N ALA A 49 13.19 6.76 15.47
CA ALA A 49 14.18 5.89 16.12
C ALA A 49 14.62 4.74 15.19
N PHE A 50 13.70 4.07 14.49
CA PHE A 50 14.07 3.02 13.54
C PHE A 50 14.85 3.54 12.33
N GLU A 51 14.51 4.73 11.82
CA GLU A 51 15.28 5.39 10.77
C GLU A 51 16.69 5.77 11.23
N ALA A 52 16.83 6.27 12.46
CA ALA A 52 18.14 6.55 13.06
C ALA A 52 18.98 5.27 13.20
N ALA A 53 18.35 4.14 13.55
CA ALA A 53 19.03 2.85 13.55
C ALA A 53 19.54 2.44 12.18
N LEU A 54 18.70 2.55 11.13
CA LEU A 54 19.08 2.17 9.76
C LEU A 54 20.15 3.08 9.15
N LYS A 55 20.25 4.34 9.58
CA LYS A 55 21.37 5.22 9.19
C LYS A 55 22.73 4.69 9.66
N GLN A 56 22.76 3.95 10.76
CA GLN A 56 23.98 3.39 11.32
C GLN A 56 24.20 1.92 10.92
N ASP A 57 23.12 1.14 10.87
CA ASP A 57 23.10 -0.26 10.47
C ASP A 57 22.01 -0.48 9.40
N PRO A 58 22.33 -0.27 8.11
CA PRO A 58 21.37 -0.44 7.02
C PRO A 58 20.83 -1.87 6.87
N ALA A 59 21.51 -2.87 7.46
CA ALA A 59 21.11 -4.28 7.42
C ALA A 59 20.22 -4.69 8.60
N ASN A 60 19.81 -3.74 9.44
CA ASN A 60 19.01 -4.04 10.62
C ASN A 60 17.61 -4.53 10.25
N ALA A 61 17.43 -5.85 10.27
CA ALA A 61 16.17 -6.52 9.94
C ALA A 61 15.01 -6.05 10.83
N LYS A 62 15.26 -5.83 12.12
CA LYS A 62 14.23 -5.40 13.08
C LYS A 62 13.70 -4.02 12.76
N ALA A 63 14.60 -3.04 12.55
CA ALA A 63 14.20 -1.69 12.18
C ALA A 63 13.43 -1.67 10.87
N SER A 64 13.92 -2.40 9.85
CA SER A 64 13.26 -2.52 8.54
C SER A 64 11.85 -3.10 8.65
N PHE A 65 11.67 -4.14 9.46
CA PHE A 65 10.37 -4.77 9.68
C PHE A 65 9.36 -3.80 10.31
N TYR A 66 9.75 -3.08 11.37
CA TYR A 66 8.86 -2.14 12.05
C TYR A 66 8.50 -0.95 11.15
N LEU A 67 9.42 -0.44 10.33
CA LEU A 67 9.10 0.64 9.37
C LEU A 67 8.09 0.18 8.31
N ALA A 68 8.25 -1.03 7.76
CA ALA A 68 7.28 -1.61 6.84
C ALA A 68 5.91 -1.83 7.50
N MET A 69 5.88 -2.25 8.77
CA MET A 69 4.65 -2.35 9.54
C MET A 69 3.98 -0.98 9.76
N GLY A 70 4.76 0.08 9.98
CA GLY A 70 4.24 1.46 10.06
C GLY A 70 3.53 1.88 8.78
N LEU A 71 4.14 1.61 7.61
CA LEU A 71 3.51 1.86 6.31
C LEU A 71 2.14 1.15 6.18
N ALA A 72 2.05 -0.10 6.61
CA ALA A 72 0.78 -0.84 6.58
C ALA A 72 -0.27 -0.23 7.53
N GLN A 73 0.14 0.24 8.71
CA GLN A 73 -0.74 0.89 9.69
C GLN A 73 -1.26 2.25 9.19
N GLU A 74 -0.49 2.95 8.35
CA GLU A 74 -0.89 4.18 7.67
C GLU A 74 -1.84 3.94 6.47
N GLY A 75 -2.16 2.69 6.16
CA GLY A 75 -2.95 2.33 4.98
C GLY A 75 -2.14 2.28 3.68
N ARG A 76 -0.82 2.47 3.74
CA ARG A 76 0.10 2.42 2.59
C ARG A 76 0.51 0.97 2.30
N ALA A 77 -0.47 0.11 2.11
CA ALA A 77 -0.30 -1.34 1.99
C ALA A 77 0.68 -1.74 0.86
N GLY A 78 0.62 -1.06 -0.29
CA GLY A 78 1.52 -1.33 -1.40
C GLY A 78 3.00 -1.09 -1.07
N GLU A 79 3.30 0.00 -0.37
CA GLU A 79 4.68 0.34 0.04
C GLU A 79 5.18 -0.61 1.14
N ALA A 80 4.29 -1.00 2.06
CA ALA A 80 4.60 -2.00 3.08
C ALA A 80 4.94 -3.36 2.45
N THR A 81 4.12 -3.83 1.50
CA THR A 81 4.36 -5.07 0.74
C THR A 81 5.70 -5.05 0.03
N ALA A 82 6.02 -3.98 -0.71
CA ALA A 82 7.29 -3.84 -1.41
C ALA A 82 8.49 -3.86 -0.43
N ALA A 83 8.37 -3.17 0.71
CA ALA A 83 9.41 -3.15 1.74
C ALA A 83 9.66 -4.54 2.34
N TRP A 84 8.59 -5.28 2.66
CA TRP A 84 8.70 -6.66 3.17
C TRP A 84 9.23 -7.64 2.13
N GLN A 85 8.85 -7.54 0.86
CA GLN A 85 9.40 -8.37 -0.22
C GLN A 85 10.90 -8.13 -0.40
N LYS A 86 11.33 -6.86 -0.42
CA LYS A 86 12.75 -6.49 -0.47
C LYS A 86 13.52 -7.07 0.73
N MET A 87 12.94 -6.96 1.93
CA MET A 87 13.52 -7.54 3.13
C MET A 87 13.64 -9.07 3.01
N LEU A 88 12.59 -9.77 2.58
CA LEU A 88 12.60 -11.23 2.43
C LEU A 88 13.65 -11.72 1.42
N ALA A 89 13.84 -10.97 0.33
CA ALA A 89 14.86 -11.27 -0.67
C ALA A 89 16.29 -11.11 -0.15
N ALA A 90 16.53 -10.17 0.78
CA ALA A 90 17.84 -9.91 1.36
C ALA A 90 18.15 -10.78 2.59
N LEU A 91 17.14 -11.36 3.25
CA LEU A 91 17.33 -12.19 4.42
C LEU A 91 18.01 -13.53 4.08
N PRO A 92 18.90 -14.04 4.96
CA PRO A 92 19.34 -15.44 4.93
C PRO A 92 18.17 -16.44 5.06
N PRO A 93 18.28 -17.66 4.51
CA PRO A 93 17.23 -18.69 4.61
C PRO A 93 16.86 -19.08 6.05
N ASP A 94 17.80 -19.00 6.98
CA ASP A 94 17.67 -19.33 8.40
C ASP A 94 17.33 -18.11 9.28
N SER A 95 17.09 -16.95 8.68
CA SER A 95 16.78 -15.74 9.44
C SER A 95 15.48 -15.90 10.23
N PRO A 96 15.48 -15.58 11.55
CA PRO A 96 14.28 -15.63 12.38
C PRO A 96 13.19 -14.64 11.93
N TRP A 97 13.52 -13.70 11.04
CA TRP A 97 12.59 -12.71 10.52
C TRP A 97 11.78 -13.19 9.32
N ARG A 98 12.16 -14.26 8.61
CA ARG A 98 11.45 -14.69 7.39
C ARG A 98 9.98 -14.97 7.66
N GLY A 99 9.68 -15.80 8.68
CA GLY A 99 8.30 -16.15 9.01
C GLY A 99 7.45 -14.93 9.40
N ALA A 100 8.03 -13.97 10.14
CA ALA A 100 7.34 -12.73 10.49
C ALA A 100 7.02 -11.87 9.25
N VAL A 101 7.96 -11.79 8.31
CA VAL A 101 7.80 -11.06 7.05
C VAL A 101 6.77 -11.73 6.14
N GLU A 102 6.81 -13.05 5.99
CA GLU A 102 5.85 -13.83 5.22
C GLU A 102 4.43 -13.70 5.77
N GLN A 103 4.28 -13.75 7.10
CA GLN A 103 2.98 -13.53 7.74
C GLN A 103 2.48 -12.10 7.51
N ALA A 104 3.34 -11.08 7.66
CA ALA A 104 2.94 -9.69 7.43
C ALA A 104 2.51 -9.43 5.97
N LEU A 105 3.15 -10.08 5.01
CA LEU A 105 2.75 -10.06 3.60
C LEU A 105 1.37 -10.70 3.40
N ALA A 106 1.14 -11.88 3.99
CA ALA A 106 -0.15 -12.57 3.90
C ALA A 106 -1.30 -11.76 4.54
N ASP A 107 -1.06 -11.17 5.71
CA ASP A 107 -2.04 -10.35 6.43
C ASP A 107 -2.41 -9.09 5.63
N THR A 108 -1.41 -8.44 5.03
CA THR A 108 -1.61 -7.23 4.22
C THR A 108 -2.33 -7.54 2.92
N ALA A 109 -1.98 -8.65 2.26
CA ALA A 109 -2.68 -9.11 1.07
C ALA A 109 -4.15 -9.45 1.36
N SER A 110 -4.41 -10.13 2.47
CA SER A 110 -5.78 -10.50 2.90
C SER A 110 -6.63 -9.25 3.21
N LYS A 111 -6.06 -8.27 3.91
CA LYS A 111 -6.75 -7.00 4.23
C LYS A 111 -7.06 -6.18 2.99
N SER A 112 -6.11 -6.10 2.05
CA SER A 112 -6.29 -5.36 0.80
C SER A 112 -7.29 -6.06 -0.13
N ALA A 113 -7.29 -7.40 -0.21
CA ALA A 113 -8.30 -8.16 -0.92
C ALA A 113 -9.71 -7.97 -0.32
N ALA A 114 -9.83 -7.94 1.01
CA ALA A 114 -11.08 -7.65 1.70
C ALA A 114 -11.54 -6.18 1.50
N ALA A 115 -10.60 -5.25 1.31
CA ALA A 115 -10.87 -3.84 1.03
C ALA A 115 -11.16 -3.56 -0.46
N GLY A 116 -11.09 -4.57 -1.34
CA GLY A 116 -11.26 -4.39 -2.79
C GLY A 116 -10.12 -3.64 -3.48
N GLU A 117 -9.06 -3.29 -2.75
CA GLU A 117 -7.88 -2.63 -3.30
C GLU A 117 -6.96 -3.66 -3.96
N PRO A 118 -6.48 -3.43 -5.19
CA PRO A 118 -5.44 -4.30 -5.76
C PRO A 118 -4.12 -4.08 -5.00
N VAL A 119 -3.60 -5.14 -4.38
CA VAL A 119 -2.22 -5.22 -3.87
C VAL A 119 -1.27 -5.21 -5.06
N ASN A 120 -1.01 -4.03 -5.60
CA ASN A 120 0.09 -3.78 -6.53
C ASN A 120 0.71 -2.46 -6.11
N GLY A 121 1.50 -2.48 -5.03
CA GLY A 121 2.46 -1.43 -4.79
C GLY A 121 3.55 -1.54 -5.85
N PRO A 122 3.89 -0.47 -6.59
CA PRO A 122 4.93 -0.56 -7.58
C PRO A 122 6.28 -0.67 -6.86
N ASP A 123 7.02 -1.76 -7.11
CA ASP A 123 8.41 -1.91 -6.67
C ASP A 123 9.20 -0.66 -7.06
N ALA A 124 10.13 -0.19 -6.22
CA ALA A 124 11.01 0.92 -6.61
C ALA A 124 11.77 0.62 -7.93
N GLN A 125 12.09 -0.66 -8.17
CA GLN A 125 12.62 -1.14 -9.45
C GLN A 125 11.57 -1.18 -10.57
N ALA A 126 10.30 -1.42 -10.28
CA ALA A 126 9.23 -1.34 -11.25
C ALA A 126 8.89 0.12 -11.60
N VAL A 127 8.95 1.06 -10.66
CA VAL A 127 8.81 2.50 -10.94
C VAL A 127 9.97 2.97 -11.82
N GLU A 128 11.20 2.57 -11.52
CA GLU A 128 12.37 2.90 -12.32
C GLU A 128 12.34 2.23 -13.70
N ALA A 129 11.92 0.96 -13.80
CA ALA A 129 11.69 0.27 -15.06
C ALA A 129 10.55 0.91 -15.88
N VAL A 130 9.44 1.33 -15.25
CA VAL A 130 8.35 2.04 -15.91
C VAL A 130 8.79 3.44 -16.37
N GLN A 131 9.71 4.09 -15.65
CA GLN A 131 10.31 5.36 -16.07
C GLN A 131 11.30 5.18 -17.24
N GLN A 132 12.01 4.05 -17.31
CA GLN A 132 12.91 3.71 -18.42
C GLN A 132 12.21 3.06 -19.62
N MET A 133 10.96 2.61 -19.48
CA MET A 133 10.16 2.10 -20.59
C MET A 133 9.86 3.19 -21.61
N SER A 134 9.84 2.80 -22.89
CA SER A 134 9.36 3.68 -23.94
C SER A 134 7.91 4.10 -23.64
N PRO A 135 7.49 5.30 -24.05
CA PRO A 135 6.09 5.73 -23.92
C PRO A 135 5.09 4.71 -24.52
N LEU A 136 5.50 3.98 -25.55
CA LEU A 136 4.70 2.96 -26.22
C LEU A 136 4.54 1.70 -25.36
N ASP A 137 5.61 1.21 -24.74
CA ASP A 137 5.56 0.03 -23.87
C ASP A 137 4.76 0.32 -22.60
N ARG A 138 4.92 1.52 -22.04
CA ARG A 138 4.14 1.97 -20.88
C ARG A 138 2.65 2.02 -21.22
N GLN A 139 2.30 2.53 -22.40
CA GLN A 139 0.91 2.56 -22.87
C GLN A 139 0.35 1.14 -23.01
N ALA A 140 1.07 0.21 -23.65
CA ALA A 140 0.64 -1.18 -23.82
C ALA A 140 0.43 -1.90 -22.47
N MET A 141 1.31 -1.66 -21.49
CA MET A 141 1.17 -2.19 -20.14
C MET A 141 -0.09 -1.64 -19.44
N ILE A 142 -0.31 -0.32 -19.52
CA ILE A 142 -1.51 0.31 -18.95
C ILE A 142 -2.78 -0.28 -19.58
N GLU A 143 -2.78 -0.48 -20.89
CA GLU A 143 -3.93 -1.08 -21.59
C GLU A 143 -4.23 -2.51 -21.13
N THR A 144 -3.19 -3.31 -20.88
CA THR A 144 -3.34 -4.67 -20.35
C THR A 144 -3.90 -4.64 -18.92
N MET A 145 -3.42 -3.73 -18.07
CA MET A 145 -3.96 -3.55 -16.71
C MET A 145 -5.43 -3.14 -16.71
N VAL A 146 -5.81 -2.21 -17.60
CA VAL A 146 -7.20 -1.76 -17.73
C VAL A 146 -8.09 -2.87 -18.26
N ALA A 147 -7.62 -3.67 -19.22
CA ALA A 147 -8.36 -4.84 -19.72
C ALA A 147 -8.59 -5.90 -18.62
N GLY A 148 -7.59 -6.14 -17.75
CA GLY A 148 -7.74 -7.03 -16.60
C GLY A 148 -8.76 -6.52 -15.59
N LEU A 149 -8.79 -5.20 -15.33
CA LEU A 149 -9.80 -4.58 -14.48
C LEU A 149 -11.22 -4.72 -15.07
N ASP A 150 -11.36 -4.49 -16.38
CA ASP A 150 -12.64 -4.67 -17.08
C ASP A 150 -13.18 -6.09 -16.91
N GLU A 151 -12.34 -7.10 -17.14
CA GLU A 151 -12.73 -8.50 -17.02
C GLU A 151 -13.12 -8.86 -15.59
N LYS A 152 -12.39 -8.36 -14.59
CA LYS A 152 -12.72 -8.56 -13.17
C LYS A 152 -14.10 -7.97 -12.84
N LEU A 153 -14.45 -6.81 -13.38
CA LEU A 153 -15.73 -6.15 -13.12
C LEU A 153 -16.92 -6.84 -13.78
N LYS A 154 -16.71 -7.58 -14.88
CA LYS A 154 -17.74 -8.49 -15.41
C LYS A 154 -18.06 -9.62 -14.44
N GLN A 155 -17.05 -10.12 -13.72
CA GLN A 155 -17.20 -11.19 -12.73
C GLN A 155 -17.73 -10.69 -11.39
N ASN A 156 -17.33 -9.47 -11.00
CA ASN A 156 -17.79 -8.78 -9.79
C ASN A 156 -18.48 -7.46 -10.14
N PRO A 157 -19.73 -7.51 -10.64
CA PRO A 157 -20.42 -6.32 -11.13
C PRO A 157 -20.88 -5.36 -10.03
N ARG A 158 -20.79 -5.76 -8.75
CA ARG A 158 -21.24 -4.97 -7.58
C ARG A 158 -20.10 -4.17 -6.92
N ASP A 159 -19.12 -3.73 -7.71
CA ASP A 159 -17.99 -2.91 -7.25
C ASP A 159 -18.08 -1.49 -7.82
N VAL A 160 -18.65 -0.56 -7.02
CA VAL A 160 -18.87 0.84 -7.43
C VAL A 160 -17.55 1.55 -7.75
N GLU A 161 -16.56 1.43 -6.87
CA GLU A 161 -15.26 2.09 -7.02
C GLU A 161 -14.49 1.52 -8.21
N GLY A 162 -14.56 0.20 -8.42
CA GLY A 162 -13.98 -0.45 -9.58
C GLY A 162 -14.54 0.08 -10.90
N TRP A 163 -15.87 0.24 -11.02
CA TRP A 163 -16.49 0.84 -12.22
C TRP A 163 -16.08 2.29 -12.45
N ILE A 164 -16.03 3.13 -11.39
CA ILE A 164 -15.55 4.52 -11.49
C ILE A 164 -14.10 4.55 -12.00
N ARG A 165 -13.25 3.68 -11.44
CA ARG A 165 -11.84 3.56 -11.85
C ARG A 165 -11.71 3.14 -13.31
N LEU A 166 -12.52 2.18 -13.77
CA LEU A 166 -12.51 1.74 -15.17
C LEU A 166 -12.90 2.86 -16.13
N ILE A 167 -14.01 3.57 -15.84
CA ILE A 167 -14.49 4.69 -16.65
C ILE A 167 -13.43 5.79 -16.75
N ARG A 168 -12.82 6.17 -15.62
CA ARG A 168 -11.72 7.16 -15.60
C ARG A 168 -10.53 6.71 -16.42
N SER A 169 -10.14 5.44 -16.29
CA SER A 169 -8.97 4.89 -16.97
C SER A 169 -9.15 4.95 -18.49
N TYR A 170 -10.30 4.54 -19.01
CA TYR A 170 -10.59 4.67 -20.44
C TYR A 170 -10.64 6.13 -20.91
N ALA A 171 -11.19 7.05 -20.11
CA ALA A 171 -11.23 8.47 -20.46
C ALA A 171 -9.81 9.08 -20.57
N VAL A 172 -8.92 8.78 -19.62
CA VAL A 172 -7.52 9.26 -19.63
C VAL A 172 -6.74 8.70 -20.83
N LEU A 173 -7.05 7.48 -21.26
CA LEU A 173 -6.44 6.85 -22.44
C LEU A 173 -7.05 7.33 -23.76
N GLY A 174 -8.00 8.27 -23.74
CA GLY A 174 -8.73 8.73 -24.93
C GLY A 174 -9.67 7.68 -25.54
N LYS A 175 -9.91 6.57 -24.83
CA LYS A 175 -10.77 5.45 -25.24
C LYS A 175 -12.23 5.74 -24.89
N THR A 176 -12.75 6.85 -25.43
CA THR A 176 -14.06 7.41 -25.09
C THR A 176 -15.22 6.41 -25.25
N ASP A 177 -15.21 5.62 -26.31
CA ASP A 177 -16.28 4.63 -26.55
C ASP A 177 -16.26 3.50 -25.52
N GLN A 178 -15.07 3.05 -25.10
CA GLN A 178 -14.93 2.06 -24.04
C GLN A 178 -15.35 2.63 -22.68
N ALA A 179 -15.08 3.91 -22.43
CA ALA A 179 -15.53 4.59 -21.21
C ALA A 179 -17.07 4.67 -21.15
N ARG A 180 -17.74 4.95 -22.27
CA ARG A 180 -19.21 4.96 -22.37
C ARG A 180 -19.81 3.56 -22.24
N ASP A 181 -19.20 2.55 -22.85
CA ASP A 181 -19.62 1.16 -22.70
C ASP A 181 -19.48 0.70 -21.23
N ALA A 182 -18.35 0.99 -20.58
CA ALA A 182 -18.15 0.70 -19.16
C ALA A 182 -19.19 1.41 -18.27
N LEU A 183 -19.53 2.67 -18.57
CA LEU A 183 -20.61 3.40 -17.90
C LEU A 183 -21.96 2.69 -18.07
N GLY A 184 -22.32 2.29 -19.28
CA GLY A 184 -23.56 1.56 -19.57
C GLY A 184 -23.64 0.23 -18.80
N ARG A 185 -22.54 -0.51 -18.76
CA ARG A 185 -22.43 -1.76 -17.99
C ARG A 185 -22.55 -1.53 -16.48
N ALA A 186 -21.89 -0.50 -15.95
CA ALA A 186 -22.01 -0.12 -14.55
C ALA A 186 -23.46 0.25 -14.18
N ILE A 187 -24.14 1.06 -14.99
CA ILE A 187 -25.55 1.43 -14.77
C ILE A 187 -26.44 0.18 -14.81
N ASN A 188 -26.23 -0.73 -15.76
CA ASN A 188 -27.04 -1.94 -15.87
C ASN A 188 -26.80 -2.91 -14.70
N ALA A 189 -25.56 -3.02 -14.22
CA ALA A 189 -25.19 -3.86 -13.08
C ALA A 189 -25.90 -3.46 -11.77
N PHE A 190 -26.13 -2.16 -11.56
CA PHE A 190 -26.79 -1.64 -10.36
C PHE A 190 -28.28 -1.30 -10.56
N GLY A 191 -28.71 -1.14 -11.81
CA GLY A 191 -30.05 -0.72 -12.22
C GLY A 191 -30.13 0.79 -12.42
N ALA A 192 -30.76 1.23 -13.52
CA ALA A 192 -30.78 2.64 -13.94
C ALA A 192 -31.41 3.62 -12.94
N GLY A 193 -32.28 3.15 -12.05
CA GLY A 193 -32.90 3.97 -11.00
C GLY A 193 -32.12 4.04 -9.68
N SER A 194 -30.99 3.34 -9.58
CA SER A 194 -30.20 3.26 -8.34
C SER A 194 -29.45 4.57 -8.04
N GLU A 195 -29.09 4.77 -6.77
CA GLU A 195 -28.22 5.88 -6.37
C GLU A 195 -26.81 5.71 -6.96
N GLU A 196 -26.34 4.47 -7.13
CA GLU A 196 -25.07 4.15 -7.77
C GLU A 196 -25.08 4.55 -9.25
N ALA A 197 -26.16 4.27 -9.98
CA ALA A 197 -26.30 4.69 -11.37
C ALA A 197 -26.20 6.23 -11.51
N LYS A 198 -26.86 6.98 -10.62
CA LYS A 198 -26.75 8.46 -10.59
C LYS A 198 -25.31 8.92 -10.36
N LYS A 199 -24.57 8.26 -9.46
CA LYS A 199 -23.15 8.56 -9.20
C LYS A 199 -22.30 8.31 -10.45
N PHE A 200 -22.51 7.19 -11.16
CA PHE A 200 -21.77 6.91 -12.39
C PHE A 200 -22.04 7.95 -13.48
N THR A 201 -23.31 8.33 -13.68
CA THR A 201 -23.68 9.36 -14.66
C THR A 201 -23.09 10.72 -14.30
N ALA A 202 -23.18 11.13 -13.04
CA ALA A 202 -22.59 12.39 -12.57
C ALA A 202 -21.07 12.40 -12.78
N PHE A 203 -20.39 11.31 -12.43
CA PHE A 203 -18.96 11.17 -12.65
C PHE A 203 -18.61 11.22 -14.14
N ALA A 204 -19.32 10.49 -14.99
CA ALA A 204 -19.10 10.51 -16.43
C ALA A 204 -19.29 11.90 -17.06
N ALA A 205 -20.23 12.70 -16.55
CA ALA A 205 -20.42 14.08 -16.98
C ALA A 205 -19.19 14.96 -16.67
N THR A 206 -18.53 14.76 -15.51
CA THR A 206 -17.27 15.48 -15.20
C THR A 206 -16.13 15.16 -16.16
N LEU A 207 -16.19 14.00 -16.83
CA LEU A 207 -15.20 13.56 -17.81
C LEU A 207 -15.58 13.94 -19.26
N GLY A 208 -16.70 14.64 -19.47
CA GLY A 208 -17.20 14.97 -20.80
C GLY A 208 -17.73 13.77 -21.59
N LEU A 209 -18.04 12.65 -20.92
CA LEU A 209 -18.51 11.41 -21.55
C LEU A 209 -20.02 11.41 -21.84
N MET A 210 -20.67 12.57 -21.84
CA MET A 210 -22.12 12.66 -22.01
C MET A 210 -22.57 12.02 -23.34
N ALA A 211 -23.72 11.35 -23.28
CA ALA A 211 -24.39 10.86 -24.47
C ALA A 211 -24.80 12.07 -25.31
N THR A 212 -24.38 12.09 -26.58
CA THR A 212 -25.09 12.88 -27.58
C THR A 212 -26.49 12.27 -27.68
N GLU A 213 -27.51 13.08 -27.42
CA GLU A 213 -28.90 12.76 -27.72
C GLU A 213 -29.10 12.36 -29.20
#